data_AF-R5A7Y0-F1
#
_entry.id   AF-R5A7Y0-F1
#
_cell.length_a   1.000
_cell.length_b   1.000
_cell.length_c   1.000
_cell.angle_alpha   90.00
_cell.angle_beta   90.00
_cell.angle_gamma   90.00
#
_symmetry.space_group_name_H-M   'P 1'
#
loop_
_entity.id
_entity.type
_entity.pdbx_description
1 polymer ?
#
loop_
_entity_poly.entity_id
_entity_poly.type
_entity_poly.pdbx_seq_one_letter_code
_entity_poly.pdbx_strand_id
1 'polypeptide(L)'
;MGKNQLHGEPLQDFIRFGRIGYSYGLGVRVMVDNSAAKSPLGEFGWDGAAGAFGLIDPIHHISLFYTQQILNMGPVYFEIHPHLRDVVYEDLARAGLV
;
A
#
# COMPACT_ATOMS: atom_id res chain seq x y z
N MET A 1 6.42 0.07 12.20
CA MET A 1 6.59 0.02 10.73
C MET A 1 5.73 1.07 10.04
N GLY A 2 4.44 1.17 10.36
CA GLY A 2 3.49 2.18 9.83
C GLY A 2 3.67 3.65 10.22
N LYS A 3 4.91 4.11 10.44
CA LYS A 3 5.21 5.55 10.65
C LYS A 3 6.14 6.02 9.56
N ASN A 4 5.86 7.18 8.98
CA ASN A 4 6.77 7.85 8.06
C ASN A 4 8.15 8.03 8.71
N GLN A 5 9.21 7.65 8.00
CA GLN A 5 10.61 7.87 8.39
C GLN A 5 11.34 8.77 7.39
N LEU A 6 10.69 9.19 6.29
CA LEU A 6 11.29 10.04 5.28
C LEU A 6 10.86 11.50 5.42
N HIS A 7 11.84 12.38 5.28
CA HIS A 7 11.68 13.84 5.26
C HIS A 7 12.69 14.43 4.27
N GLY A 8 12.43 15.65 3.77
CA GLY A 8 13.35 16.32 2.84
C GLY A 8 13.58 15.54 1.54
N GLU A 9 14.82 15.50 1.06
CA GLU A 9 15.19 14.85 -0.22
C GLU A 9 14.81 13.36 -0.31
N PRO A 10 15.06 12.49 0.69
CA PRO A 10 14.61 11.10 0.64
C PRO A 10 13.10 10.95 0.40
N LEU A 11 12.28 11.83 0.96
CA LEU A 11 10.84 11.83 0.72
C LEU A 11 10.52 12.23 -0.73
N GLN A 12 11.21 13.24 -1.26
CA GLN A 12 11.03 13.66 -2.65
C GLN A 12 11.42 12.56 -3.63
N ASP A 13 12.51 11.84 -3.38
CA ASP A 13 12.92 10.69 -4.19
C ASP A 13 11.90 9.55 -4.13
N PHE A 14 11.34 9.27 -2.95
CA PHE A 14 10.27 8.29 -2.84
C PHE A 14 9.00 8.71 -3.60
N ILE A 15 8.62 9.99 -3.55
CA ILE A 15 7.46 10.50 -4.29
C ILE A 15 7.64 10.30 -5.80
N ARG A 16 8.86 10.50 -6.33
CA ARG A 16 9.18 10.24 -7.75
C ARG A 16 9.01 8.77 -8.16
N PHE A 17 8.99 7.84 -7.20
CA PHE A 17 8.67 6.43 -7.44
C PHE A 17 7.19 6.19 -7.80
N GLY A 18 6.33 7.21 -7.70
CA GLY A 18 4.95 7.17 -8.20
C GLY A 18 3.97 6.40 -7.31
N ARG A 19 4.31 6.16 -6.04
CA ARG A 19 3.41 5.55 -5.05
C ARG A 19 2.58 6.64 -4.38
N ILE A 20 1.47 7.03 -5.01
CA ILE A 20 0.58 8.12 -4.57
C ILE A 20 0.10 7.86 -3.13
N GLY A 21 0.19 8.87 -2.26
CA GLY A 21 -0.26 8.79 -0.87
C GLY A 21 0.71 8.09 0.08
N TYR A 22 1.80 7.52 -0.44
CA TYR A 22 2.76 6.74 0.34
C TYR A 22 4.05 7.49 0.62
N SER A 23 4.64 7.18 1.77
CA SER A 23 6.05 7.41 2.10
C SER A 23 6.70 6.07 2.45
N TYR A 24 7.87 6.10 3.08
CA TYR A 24 8.59 4.92 3.54
C TYR A 24 8.77 4.91 5.06
N GLY A 25 8.57 3.73 5.65
CA GLY A 25 8.81 3.43 7.04
C GLY A 25 10.09 2.62 7.23
N LEU A 26 10.10 1.79 8.27
CA LEU A 26 11.20 0.84 8.50
C LEU A 26 11.02 -0.38 7.58
N GLY A 27 11.52 -0.28 6.34
CA GLY A 27 11.60 -1.38 5.36
C GLY A 27 10.36 -1.61 4.49
N VAL A 28 9.38 -0.70 4.50
CA VAL A 28 8.07 -0.84 3.85
C VAL A 28 7.51 0.52 3.45
N ARG A 29 6.60 0.57 2.45
CA ARG A 29 5.77 1.76 2.19
C ARG A 29 4.78 1.97 3.33
N VAL A 30 4.44 3.22 3.62
CA VAL A 30 3.49 3.62 4.68
C VAL A 30 2.51 4.65 4.13
N MET A 31 1.21 4.42 4.32
CA MET A 31 0.15 5.36 3.94
C MET A 31 0.24 6.62 4.79
N VAL A 32 0.48 7.77 4.16
CA VAL A 32 0.57 9.08 4.82
C VAL A 32 -0.49 10.07 4.33
N ASP A 33 -1.11 9.79 3.17
CA ASP A 33 -2.26 10.51 2.63
C ASP A 33 -3.17 9.50 1.91
N ASN A 34 -4.36 9.24 2.46
CA ASN A 34 -5.31 8.29 1.91
C ASN A 34 -6.42 8.95 1.06
N SER A 35 -6.24 10.18 0.58
CA SER A 35 -7.21 10.84 -0.31
C SER A 35 -7.51 10.04 -1.59
N ALA A 36 -6.57 9.20 -2.04
CA ALA A 36 -6.70 8.31 -3.19
C ALA A 36 -6.74 6.81 -2.81
N ALA A 37 -7.11 6.48 -1.57
CA ALA A 37 -7.10 5.10 -1.07
C ALA A 37 -8.23 4.82 -0.08
N LYS A 38 -8.65 3.55 0.02
CA LYS A 38 -9.63 3.12 1.03
C LYS A 38 -8.99 2.58 2.31
N SER A 39 -7.69 2.32 2.33
CA SER A 39 -6.95 1.94 3.54
C SER A 39 -6.70 3.15 4.46
N PRO A 40 -6.53 2.93 5.77
CA PRO A 40 -6.29 4.03 6.71
C PRO A 40 -4.84 4.52 6.67
N LEU A 41 -4.62 5.72 7.21
CA LEU A 41 -3.28 6.24 7.47
C LEU A 41 -2.49 5.30 8.39
N GLY A 42 -1.21 5.13 8.11
CA GLY A 42 -0.33 4.22 8.86
C GLY A 42 -0.42 2.76 8.42
N GLU A 43 -1.32 2.39 7.50
CA GLU A 43 -1.24 1.13 6.75
C GLU A 43 0.13 1.00 6.09
N PHE A 44 0.73 -0.19 6.13
CA PHE A 44 2.07 -0.41 5.57
C PHE A 44 2.20 -1.74 4.85
N GLY A 45 3.12 -1.80 3.89
CA GLY A 45 3.25 -2.96 3.02
C GLY A 45 4.42 -2.86 2.05
N TRP A 46 4.54 -3.84 1.15
CA TRP A 46 5.51 -3.77 0.06
C TRP A 46 5.11 -4.64 -1.13
N ASP A 47 5.73 -4.36 -2.26
CA ASP A 47 5.51 -5.07 -3.51
C ASP A 47 6.70 -6.01 -3.78
N GLY A 48 6.42 -7.21 -4.27
CA GLY A 48 7.41 -8.20 -4.68
C GLY A 48 7.72 -8.11 -6.18
N ALA A 49 8.95 -8.46 -6.58
CA ALA A 49 9.45 -8.29 -7.95
C ALA A 49 8.62 -9.02 -9.03
N ALA A 50 7.95 -10.12 -8.67
CA ALA A 50 7.09 -10.91 -9.55
C ALA A 50 5.58 -10.59 -9.39
N GLY A 51 5.24 -9.44 -8.79
CA GLY A 51 3.88 -8.95 -8.62
C GLY A 51 3.20 -9.36 -7.31
N ALA A 52 3.89 -10.04 -6.40
CA ALA A 52 3.37 -10.27 -5.05
C ALA A 52 3.13 -8.94 -4.31
N PHE A 53 2.21 -8.93 -3.38
CA PHE A 53 1.81 -7.72 -2.65
C PHE A 53 1.37 -8.06 -1.23
N GLY A 54 1.86 -7.29 -0.27
CA GLY A 54 1.48 -7.40 1.13
C GLY A 54 1.07 -6.04 1.67
N LEU A 55 0.01 -6.03 2.48
CA LEU A 55 -0.49 -4.87 3.21
C LEU A 55 -0.91 -5.29 4.61
N ILE A 56 -0.53 -4.49 5.61
CA ILE A 56 -0.87 -4.65 7.02
C ILE A 56 -1.53 -3.36 7.48
N ASP A 57 -2.73 -3.51 8.03
CA ASP A 57 -3.48 -2.44 8.67
C ASP A 57 -3.66 -2.74 10.16
N PRO A 58 -2.93 -2.05 11.03
CA PRO A 58 -3.01 -2.25 12.48
C PRO A 58 -4.27 -1.66 13.11
N ILE A 59 -5.01 -0.78 12.43
CA ILE A 59 -6.21 -0.11 12.97
C ILE A 59 -7.40 -1.06 12.90
N HIS A 60 -7.63 -1.66 11.74
CA HIS A 60 -8.74 -2.61 11.54
C HIS A 60 -8.33 -4.07 11.73
N HIS A 61 -7.07 -4.33 12.10
CA HIS A 61 -6.50 -5.67 12.28
C HIS A 61 -6.58 -6.55 11.02
N ILE A 62 -6.34 -5.95 9.86
CA ILE A 62 -6.37 -6.62 8.56
C ILE A 62 -4.95 -6.89 8.08
N SER A 63 -4.75 -8.03 7.43
CA SER A 63 -3.59 -8.29 6.59
C SER A 63 -4.05 -8.85 5.25
N LEU A 64 -3.62 -8.21 4.16
CA LEU A 64 -3.93 -8.60 2.79
C LEU A 64 -2.65 -9.10 2.13
N PHE A 65 -2.68 -10.32 1.62
CA PHE A 65 -1.59 -10.94 0.89
C PHE A 65 -2.06 -11.40 -0.48
N TYR A 66 -1.36 -10.97 -1.51
CA TYR A 66 -1.58 -11.36 -2.89
C TYR A 66 -0.29 -11.94 -3.45
N THR A 67 -0.41 -13.08 -4.13
CA THR A 67 0.74 -13.76 -4.72
C THR A 67 0.54 -13.86 -6.22
N GLN A 68 1.60 -13.47 -6.94
CA GLN A 68 1.70 -13.54 -8.39
C GLN A 68 3.15 -13.92 -8.71
N GLN A 69 3.33 -14.58 -9.86
CA GLN A 69 4.65 -15.01 -10.36
C GLN A 69 4.82 -14.57 -11.82
N ILE A 70 4.75 -13.26 -12.08
CA ILE A 70 4.99 -12.67 -13.40
C ILE A 70 5.96 -11.51 -13.25
N LEU A 71 7.18 -11.68 -13.77
CA LEU A 71 8.19 -10.62 -13.82
C LEU A 71 7.85 -9.59 -14.90
N ASN A 72 8.33 -8.36 -14.72
CA ASN A 72 8.20 -7.24 -15.66
C ASN A 72 6.75 -6.83 -16.00
N MET A 73 5.78 -7.14 -15.14
CA MET A 73 4.40 -6.69 -15.28
C MET A 73 4.19 -5.33 -14.60
N GLY A 74 4.72 -4.26 -15.19
CA GLY A 74 4.64 -2.89 -14.65
C GLY A 74 3.25 -2.44 -14.13
N PRO A 75 2.15 -2.70 -14.86
CA PRO A 75 0.80 -2.33 -14.43
C PRO A 75 0.39 -2.89 -13.07
N VAL A 76 1.01 -3.98 -12.62
CA VAL A 76 0.66 -4.62 -11.34
C VAL A 76 0.74 -3.64 -10.17
N TYR A 77 1.75 -2.76 -10.18
CA TYR A 77 2.06 -1.85 -9.08
C TYR A 77 1.16 -0.62 -8.99
N PHE A 78 0.52 -0.23 -10.10
CA PHE A 78 -0.20 1.03 -10.22
C PHE A 78 -1.70 0.83 -10.48
N GLU A 79 -2.09 -0.33 -11.00
CA GLU A 79 -3.48 -0.66 -11.33
C GLU A 79 -3.98 -1.81 -10.45
N ILE A 80 -3.28 -2.94 -10.45
CA ILE A 80 -3.78 -4.16 -9.78
C ILE A 80 -3.69 -4.05 -8.26
N HIS A 81 -2.54 -3.71 -7.68
CA HIS A 81 -2.38 -3.63 -6.23
C HIS A 81 -3.28 -2.57 -5.59
N PRO A 82 -3.39 -1.33 -6.11
CA PRO A 82 -4.32 -0.33 -5.55
C PRO A 82 -5.79 -0.75 -5.70
N HIS A 83 -6.18 -1.31 -6.85
CA HIS A 83 -7.54 -1.78 -7.06
C HIS A 83 -7.90 -2.93 -6.11
N LEU A 84 -7.00 -3.89 -5.95
CA LEU A 84 -7.19 -5.02 -5.02
C LEU A 84 -7.36 -4.53 -3.58
N ARG A 85 -6.52 -3.58 -3.13
CA ARG A 85 -6.69 -2.94 -1.83
C ARG A 85 -8.10 -2.33 -1.72
N ASP A 86 -8.48 -1.47 -2.66
CA ASP A 86 -9.72 -0.71 -2.54
C ASP A 86 -10.97 -1.60 -2.57
N VAL A 87 -11.02 -2.61 -3.44
CA VAL A 87 -12.15 -3.56 -3.50
C VAL A 87 -12.29 -4.34 -2.19
N VAL A 88 -11.17 -4.78 -1.58
CA VAL A 88 -11.22 -5.49 -0.29
C VAL A 88 -11.76 -4.57 0.81
N TYR A 89 -11.28 -3.33 0.91
CA TYR A 89 -11.79 -2.40 1.92
C TYR A 89 -13.26 -2.02 1.68
N GLU A 90 -13.68 -1.87 0.43
CA GLU A 90 -15.09 -1.63 0.10
C GLU A 90 -15.99 -2.79 0.53
N ASP A 91 -15.58 -4.04 0.29
CA ASP A 91 -16.34 -5.21 0.70
C ASP A 91 -16.39 -5.37 2.22
N LEU A 92 -15.28 -5.09 2.92
CA LEU A 92 -15.26 -5.09 4.38
C LEU A 92 -16.15 -3.98 4.96
N ALA A 93 -16.18 -2.80 4.34
CA ALA A 93 -17.04 -1.70 4.76
C ALA A 93 -18.52 -2.06 4.55
N ARG A 94 -18.87 -2.69 3.42
CA ARG A 94 -20.23 -3.22 3.18
C ARG A 94 -20.63 -4.28 4.21
N ALA A 95 -19.67 -5.05 4.71
CA ALA A 95 -19.88 -6.03 5.77
C ALA A 95 -19.89 -5.43 7.19
N GLY A 96 -19.63 -4.13 7.35
CA GLY A 96 -19.54 -3.45 8.65
C GLY A 96 -18.31 -3.85 9.48
N LEU A 97 -17.23 -4.25 8.82
CA LEU A 97 -15.98 -4.69 9.45
C LEU A 97 -14.90 -3.60 9.49
N VAL A 98 -15.06 -2.53 8.69
CA VAL A 98 -14.24 -1.31 8.69
C VAL A 98 -15.11 -0.08 8.51
#